data_AF-A0A6C2UW10-F1
#
_entry.id   AF-A0A6C2UW10-F1
#
_cell.length_a   1.000
_cell.length_b   1.000
_cell.length_c   1.000
_cell.angle_alpha   90.00
_cell.angle_beta   90.00
_cell.angle_gamma   90.00
#
_symmetry.space_group_name_H-M   'P 1'
#
loop_
_entity.id
_entity.type
_entity.pdbx_description
1 polymer ?
#
loop_
_entity_poly.entity_id
_entity_poly.type
_entity_poly.pdbx_seq_one_letter_code
_entity_poly.pdbx_strand_id
1 'polypeptide(L)'
;MKIYQVVASLAVVAMLGGCTTPKKECSGVCKLGGELLKPAAPIVLPNEWNSPDGMTVGKDGNIYLSINNVGDQSYPAKIGIIDANDKVSVFSDLPPHPETGKVSPLGIVFGSDGNLYVADNQTFVTDKPGLSRLLRINIKNGKAAGVDVVATGLQMANGVTAFGGFIAVNDTSIDTTYPLTSGTYRFSIEELAKGPVQVKGLGDPHLIATLKTMNKKHQVGANGAAYSKSGELFVCNFGDAEIWKAAFNKDGSVESWKLFSKGEGLDSVDGLQIDQYGKLWTADFLGNAIACICPKSGAVKVVAKNEPGDGKGGAMDAPSECIRRGNKVYVANIDLTYGSNTSDEIHTISVFVLP
;
A
#
# COMPACT_ATOMS: atom_id res chain seq x y z
N MET A 1 -7.18 78.06 37.03
CA MET A 1 -6.26 78.24 35.89
C MET A 1 -5.53 76.93 35.67
N LYS A 2 -5.48 76.46 34.41
CA LYS A 2 -4.98 75.16 33.93
C LYS A 2 -3.63 74.77 34.58
N ILE A 3 -3.32 73.50 34.80
CA ILE A 3 -2.73 72.60 33.79
C ILE A 3 -3.00 71.12 34.15
N TYR A 4 -3.34 70.36 33.11
CA TYR A 4 -3.51 68.91 33.08
C TYR A 4 -2.16 68.20 33.19
N GLN A 5 -2.08 67.14 34.00
CA GLN A 5 -1.16 66.02 33.76
C GLN A 5 -1.97 64.72 33.75
N VAL A 6 -2.12 64.17 32.55
CA VAL A 6 -2.63 62.83 32.29
C VAL A 6 -1.48 61.87 32.56
N VAL A 7 -1.60 61.03 33.58
CA VAL A 7 -0.72 59.86 33.77
C VAL A 7 -1.42 58.68 33.12
N ALA A 8 -0.85 58.19 32.02
CA ALA A 8 -1.31 57.00 31.31
C ALA A 8 -0.97 55.75 32.15
N SER A 9 -1.99 55.05 32.61
CA SER A 9 -1.85 53.72 33.23
C SER A 9 -1.57 52.70 32.13
N LEU A 10 -0.34 52.18 32.05
CA LEU A 10 -0.04 50.99 31.25
C LEU A 10 -0.73 49.78 31.87
N ALA A 11 -1.79 49.30 31.21
CA ALA A 11 -2.34 47.98 31.47
C ALA A 11 -1.39 46.94 30.85
N VAL A 12 -0.71 46.17 31.69
CA VAL A 12 0.03 44.97 31.27
C VAL A 12 -0.98 43.91 30.88
N VAL A 13 -1.17 43.70 29.57
CA VAL A 13 -1.87 42.54 29.04
C VAL A 13 -0.98 41.33 29.24
N ALA A 14 -1.30 40.51 30.24
CA ALA A 14 -0.73 39.18 30.38
C ALA A 14 -1.22 38.33 29.20
N MET A 15 -0.38 38.16 28.17
CA MET A 15 -0.61 37.12 27.17
C MET A 15 -0.48 35.76 27.89
N LEU A 16 -1.62 35.13 28.15
CA LEU A 16 -1.69 33.71 28.42
C LEU A 16 -1.22 32.99 27.15
N GLY A 17 0.10 32.77 27.07
CA GLY A 17 0.70 31.86 26.12
C GLY A 17 0.09 30.50 26.35
N GLY A 18 -0.84 30.11 25.48
CA GLY A 18 -1.37 28.75 25.46
C GLY A 18 -0.19 27.82 25.34
N CYS A 19 0.09 27.08 26.41
CA CYS A 19 0.95 25.90 26.34
C CYS A 19 0.23 24.91 25.42
N THR A 20 0.51 25.00 24.13
CA THR A 20 0.34 23.87 23.24
C THR A 20 1.30 22.81 23.76
N THR A 21 0.76 21.83 24.49
CA THR A 21 1.49 20.58 24.72
C THR A 21 2.04 20.14 23.37
N PRO A 22 3.37 20.00 23.21
CA PRO A 22 3.92 19.50 21.95
C PRO A 22 3.21 18.18 21.65
N LYS A 23 2.60 18.08 20.44
CA LYS A 23 2.05 16.82 19.94
C LYS A 23 3.13 15.77 20.21
N LYS A 24 2.83 14.76 21.05
CA LYS A 24 3.78 13.70 21.43
C LYS A 24 4.55 13.31 20.18
N GLU A 25 5.80 13.77 20.12
CA GLU A 25 6.61 13.55 18.94
C GLU A 25 6.72 12.06 18.75
N CYS A 26 6.70 11.69 17.49
CA CYS A 26 6.89 10.33 17.07
C CYS A 26 8.37 10.04 17.35
N SER A 27 8.70 9.72 18.61
CA SER A 27 10.06 9.67 19.11
C SER A 27 10.82 8.57 18.36
N GLY A 28 11.86 8.96 17.63
CA GLY A 28 12.63 8.08 16.74
C GLY A 28 12.03 7.84 15.35
N VAL A 29 10.96 8.54 14.97
CA VAL A 29 10.30 8.37 13.68
C VAL A 29 10.91 9.33 12.67
N CYS A 30 11.50 8.76 11.62
CA CYS A 30 12.28 9.50 10.64
C CYS A 30 13.57 10.14 11.17
N LYS A 31 14.27 9.51 12.12
CA LYS A 31 15.71 9.80 12.39
C LYS A 31 16.64 9.37 11.24
N LEU A 32 16.09 9.14 10.05
CA LEU A 32 16.82 9.37 8.80
C LEU A 32 17.06 10.89 8.69
N GLY A 33 17.93 11.42 9.55
CA GLY A 33 18.58 12.69 9.29
C GLY A 33 19.54 12.50 8.12
N GLY A 34 19.81 13.56 7.36
CA GLY A 34 20.74 13.51 6.23
C GLY A 34 20.07 13.36 4.86
N GLU A 35 20.94 13.10 3.88
CA GLU A 35 20.64 13.01 2.45
C GLU A 35 19.72 11.83 2.12
N LEU A 36 19.10 11.86 0.93
CA LEU A 36 18.35 10.73 0.39
C LEU A 36 19.26 9.50 0.29
N LEU A 37 18.72 8.33 0.64
CA LEU A 37 19.45 7.09 0.50
C LEU A 37 19.68 6.75 -0.98
N LYS A 38 20.87 6.22 -1.26
CA LYS A 38 21.19 5.61 -2.56
C LYS A 38 20.88 4.11 -2.51
N PRO A 39 20.47 3.51 -3.62
CA PRO A 39 20.25 2.08 -3.66
C PRO A 39 21.57 1.32 -3.45
N ALA A 40 21.48 0.18 -2.77
CA ALA A 40 22.49 -0.86 -2.78
C ALA A 40 22.35 -1.69 -4.08
N ALA A 41 23.14 -2.77 -4.20
CA ALA A 41 22.96 -3.71 -5.30
C ALA A 41 21.50 -4.22 -5.32
N PRO A 42 20.80 -4.15 -6.46
CA PRO A 42 19.43 -4.64 -6.56
C PRO A 42 19.39 -6.16 -6.54
N ILE A 43 18.20 -6.69 -6.28
CA ILE A 43 17.87 -8.06 -6.65
C ILE A 43 17.36 -8.01 -8.08
N VAL A 44 18.12 -8.62 -8.99
CA VAL A 44 17.69 -8.78 -10.38
C VAL A 44 16.78 -10.01 -10.44
N LEU A 45 15.55 -9.81 -10.94
CA LEU A 45 14.60 -10.88 -11.11
C LEU A 45 14.85 -11.60 -12.44
N PRO A 46 14.50 -12.90 -12.55
CA PRO A 46 14.49 -13.60 -13.84
C PRO A 46 13.61 -12.87 -14.85
N ASN A 47 13.90 -12.97 -16.15
CA ASN A 47 13.12 -12.30 -17.20
C ASN A 47 11.65 -12.75 -17.20
N GLU A 48 11.37 -13.99 -16.80
CA GLU A 48 10.01 -14.50 -16.66
C GLU A 48 9.23 -13.90 -15.47
N TRP A 49 9.87 -13.06 -14.65
CA TRP A 49 9.31 -12.36 -13.49
C TRP A 49 9.35 -10.85 -13.71
N ASN A 50 8.53 -10.38 -14.65
CA ASN A 50 8.32 -8.97 -14.91
C ASN A 50 7.19 -8.40 -14.03
N SER A 51 7.20 -7.08 -13.89
CA SER A 51 6.21 -6.34 -13.09
C SER A 51 5.95 -6.94 -11.69
N PRO A 52 6.99 -7.06 -10.84
CA PRO A 52 6.78 -7.37 -9.42
C PRO A 52 5.93 -6.28 -8.76
N ASP A 53 5.06 -6.67 -7.83
CA ASP A 53 4.16 -5.73 -7.16
C ASP A 53 4.11 -5.97 -5.65
N GLY A 54 2.96 -6.39 -5.11
CA GLY A 54 2.73 -6.55 -3.69
C GLY A 54 3.72 -7.49 -2.99
N MET A 55 4.10 -7.13 -1.77
CA MET A 55 5.03 -7.84 -0.91
C MET A 55 4.49 -7.99 0.51
N THR A 56 4.83 -9.10 1.16
CA THR A 56 4.58 -9.26 2.60
C THR A 56 5.67 -10.09 3.27
N VAL A 57 6.00 -9.78 4.53
CA VAL A 57 6.99 -10.57 5.29
C VAL A 57 6.29 -11.71 6.01
N GLY A 58 6.72 -12.95 5.74
CA GLY A 58 6.26 -14.14 6.42
C GLY A 58 6.86 -14.30 7.82
N LYS A 59 6.27 -15.18 8.63
CA LYS A 59 6.79 -15.52 9.97
C LYS A 59 8.16 -16.21 9.92
N ASP A 60 8.52 -16.76 8.77
CA ASP A 60 9.83 -17.33 8.44
C ASP A 60 10.90 -16.26 8.15
N GLY A 61 10.50 -14.98 8.06
CA GLY A 61 11.38 -13.86 7.73
C GLY A 61 11.61 -13.66 6.22
N ASN A 62 11.00 -14.49 5.38
CA ASN A 62 11.06 -14.35 3.94
C ASN A 62 10.09 -13.24 3.47
N ILE A 63 10.44 -12.57 2.38
CA ILE A 63 9.49 -11.69 1.68
C ILE A 63 8.78 -12.54 0.64
N TYR A 64 7.46 -12.57 0.68
CA TYR A 64 6.62 -13.12 -0.36
C TYR A 64 6.30 -11.98 -1.32
N LEU A 65 6.30 -12.26 -2.61
CA LEU A 65 6.24 -11.26 -3.67
C LEU A 65 5.26 -11.70 -4.76
N SER A 66 4.34 -10.82 -5.12
CA SER A 66 3.50 -10.97 -6.31
C SER A 66 4.31 -10.66 -7.55
N ILE A 67 4.28 -11.59 -8.50
CA ILE A 67 4.85 -11.43 -9.84
C ILE A 67 3.67 -11.35 -10.79
N ASN A 68 3.30 -10.12 -11.17
CA ASN A 68 2.10 -9.86 -11.97
C ASN A 68 2.30 -10.27 -13.43
N ASN A 69 3.49 -10.04 -13.97
CA ASN A 69 3.83 -10.25 -15.38
C ASN A 69 2.99 -9.45 -16.38
N VAL A 70 2.51 -8.25 -16.00
CA VAL A 70 1.70 -7.41 -16.89
C VAL A 70 2.50 -6.87 -18.09
N GLY A 71 3.79 -6.60 -17.93
CA GLY A 71 4.67 -6.15 -19.02
C GLY A 71 4.86 -7.18 -20.13
N ASP A 72 4.99 -8.46 -19.76
CA ASP A 72 4.98 -9.61 -20.68
C ASP A 72 4.17 -10.78 -20.09
N GLN A 73 2.89 -10.83 -20.51
CA GLN A 73 1.93 -11.84 -20.07
C GLN A 73 2.07 -13.19 -20.82
N SER A 74 3.13 -13.40 -21.60
CA SER A 74 3.47 -14.73 -22.12
C SER A 74 3.97 -15.66 -20.99
N TYR A 75 4.52 -15.08 -19.93
CA TYR A 75 4.89 -15.79 -18.72
C TYR A 75 3.73 -15.82 -17.70
N PRO A 76 3.43 -16.97 -17.10
CA PRO A 76 2.36 -17.07 -16.11
C PRO A 76 2.73 -16.32 -14.82
N ALA A 77 1.80 -15.50 -14.34
CA ALA A 77 1.91 -14.83 -13.04
C ALA A 77 1.96 -15.83 -11.88
N LYS A 78 2.61 -15.45 -10.77
CA LYS A 78 2.86 -16.33 -9.63
C LYS A 78 3.20 -15.56 -8.36
N ILE A 79 3.36 -16.29 -7.25
CA ILE A 79 3.98 -15.79 -6.03
C ILE A 79 5.40 -16.32 -5.92
N GLY A 80 6.35 -15.41 -5.73
CA GLY A 80 7.75 -15.70 -5.43
C GLY A 80 8.08 -15.49 -3.95
N ILE A 81 9.30 -15.89 -3.58
CA ILE A 81 9.93 -15.63 -2.29
C ILE A 81 11.29 -14.97 -2.53
N ILE A 82 11.62 -13.97 -1.73
CA ILE A 82 12.98 -13.46 -1.50
C ILE A 82 13.45 -13.94 -0.12
N ASP A 83 14.44 -14.82 -0.10
CA ASP A 83 14.97 -15.40 1.13
C ASP A 83 15.86 -14.42 1.93
N ALA A 84 16.36 -14.86 3.09
CA ALA A 84 17.23 -14.04 3.94
C ALA A 84 18.58 -13.66 3.31
N ASN A 85 19.00 -14.36 2.24
CA ASN A 85 20.20 -14.09 1.46
C ASN A 85 19.89 -13.35 0.15
N ASP A 86 18.70 -12.77 0.03
CA ASP A 86 18.21 -12.06 -1.14
C ASP A 86 18.12 -12.94 -2.41
N LYS A 87 17.99 -14.27 -2.24
CA LYS A 87 17.76 -15.20 -3.35
C LYS A 87 16.28 -15.37 -3.63
N VAL A 88 15.95 -15.43 -4.92
CA VAL A 88 14.57 -15.58 -5.38
C VAL A 88 14.20 -17.02 -5.73
N SER A 89 12.98 -17.43 -5.42
CA SER A 89 12.45 -18.76 -5.77
C SER A 89 10.92 -18.76 -5.84
N VAL A 90 10.34 -19.64 -6.66
CA VAL A 90 8.87 -19.76 -6.78
C VAL A 90 8.28 -20.31 -5.48
N PHE A 91 7.22 -19.68 -4.98
CA PHE A 91 6.43 -20.19 -3.86
C PHE A 91 5.18 -20.93 -4.31
N SER A 92 4.39 -20.32 -5.19
CA SER A 92 3.12 -20.87 -5.66
C SER A 92 2.77 -20.35 -7.04
N ASP A 93 2.28 -21.24 -7.90
CA ASP A 93 1.49 -20.84 -9.06
C ASP A 93 0.08 -20.42 -8.61
N LEU A 94 -0.59 -19.65 -9.45
CA LEU A 94 -1.93 -19.15 -9.22
C LEU A 94 -2.88 -19.65 -10.32
N PRO A 95 -4.13 -20.03 -9.99
CA PRO A 95 -5.08 -20.48 -10.99
C PRO A 95 -5.55 -19.29 -11.85
N PRO A 96 -5.56 -19.42 -13.19
CA PRO A 96 -6.11 -18.39 -14.06
C PRO A 96 -7.60 -18.14 -13.74
N HIS A 97 -8.08 -16.94 -13.99
CA HIS A 97 -9.51 -16.66 -13.97
C HIS A 97 -10.19 -17.47 -15.08
N PRO A 98 -11.28 -18.22 -14.82
CA PRO A 98 -11.92 -19.10 -15.80
C PRO A 98 -12.38 -18.40 -17.08
N GLU A 99 -12.76 -17.13 -16.99
CA GLU A 99 -13.22 -16.35 -18.14
C GLU A 99 -12.08 -15.75 -18.96
N THR A 100 -11.00 -15.28 -18.32
CA THR A 100 -9.95 -14.51 -19.02
C THR A 100 -8.73 -15.39 -19.35
N GLY A 101 -8.63 -16.57 -18.73
CA GLY A 101 -7.49 -17.47 -18.88
C GLY A 101 -6.20 -16.96 -18.22
N LYS A 102 -6.25 -15.85 -17.46
CA LYS A 102 -5.08 -15.25 -16.79
C LYS A 102 -5.38 -14.85 -15.35
N VAL A 103 -4.33 -14.66 -14.57
CA VAL A 103 -4.35 -14.15 -13.19
C VAL A 103 -3.37 -12.99 -13.11
N SER A 104 -3.71 -11.98 -12.31
CA SER A 104 -2.96 -10.73 -12.21
C SER A 104 -2.82 -10.36 -10.72
N PRO A 105 -1.87 -10.99 -10.01
CA PRO A 105 -1.67 -10.76 -8.58
C PRO A 105 -1.08 -9.38 -8.29
N LEU A 106 -1.66 -8.67 -7.33
CA LEU A 106 -1.13 -7.39 -6.80
C LEU A 106 -0.86 -7.51 -5.29
N GLY A 107 -1.56 -6.73 -4.47
CA GLY A 107 -1.42 -6.74 -3.01
C GLY A 107 -1.57 -8.14 -2.39
N ILE A 108 -0.69 -8.44 -1.43
CA ILE A 108 -0.68 -9.72 -0.69
C ILE A 108 -0.49 -9.54 0.80
N VAL A 109 -1.09 -10.43 1.59
CA VAL A 109 -0.92 -10.42 3.06
C VAL A 109 -1.17 -11.78 3.68
N PHE A 110 -0.46 -12.10 4.76
CA PHE A 110 -0.79 -13.26 5.59
C PHE A 110 -2.00 -12.96 6.48
N GLY A 111 -3.01 -13.83 6.44
CA GLY A 111 -4.10 -13.86 7.40
C GLY A 111 -3.67 -14.45 8.75
N SER A 112 -4.48 -14.24 9.79
CA SER A 112 -4.23 -14.85 11.10
C SER A 112 -4.41 -16.36 11.12
N ASP A 113 -5.10 -16.92 10.11
CA ASP A 113 -5.21 -18.34 9.83
C ASP A 113 -3.93 -18.96 9.23
N GLY A 114 -2.92 -18.14 8.92
CA GLY A 114 -1.64 -18.57 8.36
C GLY A 114 -1.64 -18.77 6.85
N ASN A 115 -2.73 -18.43 6.16
CA ASN A 115 -2.82 -18.47 4.70
C ASN A 115 -2.42 -17.12 4.08
N LEU A 116 -2.03 -17.14 2.81
CA LEU A 116 -1.68 -15.93 2.06
C LEU A 116 -2.87 -15.49 1.20
N TYR A 117 -3.30 -14.26 1.36
CA TYR A 117 -4.37 -13.64 0.58
C TYR A 117 -3.79 -12.78 -0.53
N VAL A 118 -4.38 -12.84 -1.72
CA VAL A 118 -3.86 -12.21 -2.94
C VAL A 118 -4.99 -11.51 -3.68
N ALA A 119 -4.83 -10.22 -3.97
CA ALA A 119 -5.73 -9.52 -4.90
C ALA A 119 -5.41 -9.94 -6.34
N ASP A 120 -6.40 -10.42 -7.05
CA ASP A 120 -6.33 -10.76 -8.47
C ASP A 120 -7.05 -9.67 -9.27
N ASN A 121 -6.27 -8.76 -9.87
CA ASN A 121 -6.74 -7.58 -10.56
C ASN A 121 -6.92 -7.81 -12.07
N GLN A 122 -8.15 -8.10 -12.46
CA GLN A 122 -8.44 -8.45 -13.85
C GLN A 122 -8.48 -7.24 -14.81
N THR A 123 -8.36 -6.00 -14.33
CA THR A 123 -8.30 -4.82 -15.21
C THR A 123 -7.01 -4.75 -16.04
N PHE A 124 -5.96 -5.47 -15.63
CA PHE A 124 -4.73 -5.63 -16.42
C PHE A 124 -4.85 -6.70 -17.52
N VAL A 125 -5.98 -7.40 -17.57
CA VAL A 125 -6.23 -8.50 -18.52
C VAL A 125 -7.39 -8.14 -19.46
N THR A 126 -8.41 -7.46 -18.97
CA THR A 126 -9.63 -7.14 -19.71
C THR A 126 -10.35 -5.92 -19.15
N ASP A 127 -11.06 -5.19 -20.01
CA ASP A 127 -11.92 -4.07 -19.62
C ASP A 127 -13.28 -4.52 -19.08
N LYS A 128 -13.57 -5.82 -19.07
CA LYS A 128 -14.86 -6.33 -18.54
C LYS A 128 -14.91 -6.11 -17.02
N PRO A 129 -15.91 -5.36 -16.50
CA PRO A 129 -16.01 -5.04 -15.08
C PRO A 129 -16.38 -6.26 -14.23
N GLY A 130 -16.04 -6.18 -12.94
CA GLY A 130 -16.47 -7.15 -11.92
C GLY A 130 -15.76 -8.51 -11.94
N LEU A 131 -14.67 -8.65 -12.70
CA LEU A 131 -13.92 -9.91 -12.79
C LEU A 131 -12.80 -10.04 -11.77
N SER A 132 -12.41 -8.97 -11.08
CA SER A 132 -11.37 -9.05 -10.06
C SER A 132 -11.81 -9.89 -8.87
N ARG A 133 -10.85 -10.56 -8.22
CA ARG A 133 -11.10 -11.55 -7.17
C ARG A 133 -10.16 -11.35 -5.98
N LEU A 134 -10.54 -11.91 -4.84
CA LEU A 134 -9.63 -12.19 -3.74
C LEU A 134 -9.35 -13.69 -3.72
N LEU A 135 -8.07 -14.07 -3.78
CA LEU A 135 -7.61 -15.45 -3.69
C LEU A 135 -7.04 -15.73 -2.30
N ARG A 136 -7.08 -16.99 -1.88
CA ARG A 136 -6.39 -17.49 -0.69
C ARG A 136 -5.52 -18.69 -1.06
N ILE A 137 -4.21 -18.53 -0.95
CA ILE A 137 -3.27 -19.64 -1.00
C ILE A 137 -3.29 -20.34 0.36
N ASN A 138 -3.78 -21.57 0.34
CA ASN A 138 -3.82 -22.43 1.52
C ASN A 138 -2.40 -22.94 1.82
N ILE A 139 -1.92 -22.72 3.03
CA ILE A 139 -0.56 -23.07 3.43
C ILE A 139 -0.59 -24.20 4.46
N LYS A 140 0.16 -25.26 4.18
CA LYS A 140 0.35 -26.40 5.09
C LYS A 140 1.84 -26.67 5.25
N ASN A 141 2.32 -26.67 6.49
CA ASN A 141 3.74 -26.91 6.81
C ASN A 141 4.70 -26.00 6.03
N GLY A 142 4.35 -24.72 5.89
CA GLY A 142 5.16 -23.72 5.17
C GLY A 142 5.16 -23.86 3.65
N LYS A 143 4.28 -24.70 3.07
CA LYS A 143 4.16 -24.89 1.61
C LYS A 143 2.76 -24.57 1.13
N ALA A 144 2.66 -24.02 -0.08
CA ALA A 144 1.39 -23.87 -0.78
C ALA A 144 0.77 -25.26 -1.03
N ALA A 145 -0.50 -25.42 -0.67
CA ALA A 145 -1.26 -26.67 -0.77
C ALA A 145 -2.45 -26.57 -1.73
N GLY A 146 -2.80 -25.36 -2.17
CA GLY A 146 -3.91 -25.08 -3.08
C GLY A 146 -4.30 -23.62 -3.02
N VAL A 147 -5.12 -23.16 -3.97
CA VAL A 147 -5.60 -21.77 -4.02
C VAL A 147 -7.11 -21.78 -4.16
N ASP A 148 -7.79 -21.11 -3.23
CA ASP A 148 -9.23 -20.90 -3.29
C ASP A 148 -9.53 -19.48 -3.80
N VAL A 149 -10.63 -19.34 -4.53
CA VAL A 149 -11.28 -18.04 -4.71
C VAL A 149 -12.15 -17.80 -3.49
N VAL A 150 -11.95 -16.69 -2.79
CA VAL A 150 -12.68 -16.39 -1.54
C VAL A 150 -13.55 -15.13 -1.64
N ALA A 151 -13.33 -14.27 -2.63
CA ALA A 151 -14.28 -13.24 -3.02
C ALA A 151 -14.26 -12.98 -4.54
N THR A 152 -15.40 -12.59 -5.08
CA THR A 152 -15.64 -12.30 -6.51
C THR A 152 -16.43 -11.00 -6.68
N GLY A 153 -16.43 -10.41 -7.87
CA GLY A 153 -17.23 -9.21 -8.17
C GLY A 153 -16.53 -7.88 -7.86
N LEU A 154 -15.25 -7.90 -7.49
CA LEU A 154 -14.44 -6.70 -7.33
C LEU A 154 -14.20 -6.08 -8.72
N GLN A 155 -14.09 -4.75 -8.81
CA GLN A 155 -13.79 -4.07 -10.06
C GLN A 155 -12.28 -4.11 -10.33
N MET A 156 -11.49 -3.48 -9.47
CA MET A 156 -10.05 -3.33 -9.58
C MET A 156 -9.40 -3.67 -8.23
N ALA A 157 -9.34 -4.97 -7.91
CA ALA A 157 -8.79 -5.45 -6.64
C ALA A 157 -7.31 -5.07 -6.52
N ASN A 158 -6.89 -4.50 -5.40
CA ASN A 158 -5.53 -3.96 -5.27
C ASN A 158 -4.90 -4.26 -3.90
N GLY A 159 -4.49 -3.26 -3.11
CA GLY A 159 -3.89 -3.50 -1.80
C GLY A 159 -4.74 -4.39 -0.88
N VAL A 160 -4.08 -5.37 -0.24
CA VAL A 160 -4.70 -6.30 0.72
C VAL A 160 -3.98 -6.19 2.05
N THR A 161 -4.73 -6.16 3.14
CA THR A 161 -4.16 -6.08 4.49
C THR A 161 -5.00 -6.86 5.49
N ALA A 162 -4.40 -7.26 6.62
CA ALA A 162 -5.04 -8.13 7.60
C ALA A 162 -4.86 -7.63 9.02
N PHE A 163 -5.90 -7.80 9.85
CA PHE A 163 -5.81 -7.55 11.29
C PHE A 163 -6.81 -8.42 12.05
N GLY A 164 -6.32 -9.11 13.08
CA GLY A 164 -7.13 -10.07 13.82
C GLY A 164 -7.74 -11.11 12.89
N GLY A 165 -9.06 -11.31 12.97
CA GLY A 165 -9.81 -12.24 12.13
C GLY A 165 -10.31 -11.66 10.80
N PHE A 166 -9.78 -10.52 10.34
CA PHE A 166 -10.29 -9.82 9.16
C PHE A 166 -9.24 -9.66 8.06
N ILE A 167 -9.71 -9.73 6.82
CA ILE A 167 -8.99 -9.32 5.61
C ILE A 167 -9.69 -8.10 5.03
N ALA A 168 -8.93 -7.07 4.69
CA ALA A 168 -9.40 -5.93 3.94
C ALA A 168 -8.73 -5.89 2.56
N VAL A 169 -9.50 -5.55 1.53
CA VAL A 169 -9.03 -5.40 0.15
C VAL A 169 -9.56 -4.09 -0.41
N ASN A 170 -8.67 -3.33 -1.05
CA ASN A 170 -9.05 -2.13 -1.76
C ASN A 170 -9.58 -2.48 -3.15
N ASP A 171 -10.61 -1.76 -3.56
CA ASP A 171 -11.12 -1.74 -4.92
C ASP A 171 -10.90 -0.33 -5.48
N THR A 172 -9.90 -0.24 -6.36
CA THR A 172 -9.32 1.04 -6.80
C THR A 172 -10.27 1.87 -7.66
N SER A 173 -11.31 1.26 -8.24
CA SER A 173 -12.24 1.95 -9.15
C SER A 173 -13.61 1.27 -9.19
N ILE A 174 -14.44 1.53 -8.18
CA ILE A 174 -15.80 0.98 -8.09
C ILE A 174 -16.76 1.72 -9.05
N ASP A 175 -16.63 3.04 -9.14
CA ASP A 175 -17.39 3.89 -10.08
C ASP A 175 -16.43 4.92 -10.70
N THR A 176 -16.30 4.86 -12.03
CA THR A 176 -15.39 5.69 -12.83
C THR A 176 -15.93 7.09 -13.12
N THR A 177 -17.16 7.40 -12.71
CA THR A 177 -17.74 8.75 -12.85
C THR A 177 -16.94 9.76 -12.04
N TYR A 178 -16.50 10.86 -12.66
CA TYR A 178 -15.72 11.88 -11.96
C TYR A 178 -16.53 12.60 -10.86
N PRO A 179 -15.95 12.79 -9.65
CA PRO A 179 -14.67 12.22 -9.20
C PRO A 179 -14.79 10.72 -8.92
N LEU A 180 -13.79 9.95 -9.39
CA LEU A 180 -13.74 8.50 -9.28
C LEU A 180 -14.01 8.05 -7.83
N THR A 181 -14.87 7.04 -7.70
CA THR A 181 -15.18 6.40 -6.43
C THR A 181 -14.44 5.08 -6.31
N SER A 182 -13.74 4.94 -5.20
CA SER A 182 -13.06 3.71 -4.81
C SER A 182 -13.41 3.38 -3.36
N GLY A 183 -12.97 2.24 -2.86
CA GLY A 183 -13.22 1.91 -1.47
C GLY A 183 -12.50 0.67 -0.98
N THR A 184 -12.76 0.34 0.29
CA THR A 184 -12.17 -0.81 0.96
C THR A 184 -13.27 -1.74 1.42
N TYR A 185 -13.20 -2.99 0.96
CA TYR A 185 -14.03 -4.08 1.46
C TYR A 185 -13.33 -4.77 2.62
N ARG A 186 -14.09 -5.22 3.63
CA ARG A 186 -13.54 -6.01 4.75
C ARG A 186 -14.40 -7.24 5.02
N PHE A 187 -13.75 -8.39 5.05
CA PHE A 187 -14.36 -9.70 5.26
C PHE A 187 -13.79 -10.36 6.51
N SER A 188 -14.60 -11.17 7.19
CA SER A 188 -14.07 -12.05 8.23
C SER A 188 -13.45 -13.29 7.59
N ILE A 189 -12.34 -13.78 8.15
CA ILE A 189 -11.73 -15.05 7.71
C ILE A 189 -12.70 -16.22 7.86
N GLU A 190 -13.55 -16.19 8.90
CA GLU A 190 -14.58 -17.21 9.11
C GLU A 190 -15.61 -17.26 7.98
N GLU A 191 -16.04 -16.09 7.48
CA GLU A 191 -16.92 -15.99 6.33
C GLU A 191 -16.23 -16.49 5.06
N LEU A 192 -15.01 -16.03 4.79
CA LEU A 192 -14.22 -16.46 3.63
C LEU A 192 -13.94 -17.98 3.64
N ALA A 193 -13.99 -18.63 4.81
CA ALA A 193 -13.86 -20.08 4.93
C ALA A 193 -15.13 -20.86 4.52
N LYS A 194 -16.30 -20.20 4.46
CA LYS A 194 -17.58 -20.84 4.10
C LYS A 194 -17.81 -20.90 2.58
N GLY A 195 -17.05 -20.11 1.81
CA GLY A 195 -17.11 -20.07 0.36
C GLY A 195 -16.85 -18.66 -0.18
N PRO A 196 -16.84 -18.48 -1.51
CA PRO A 196 -16.60 -17.18 -2.12
C PRO A 196 -17.71 -16.18 -1.79
N VAL A 197 -17.34 -14.99 -1.30
CA VAL A 197 -18.26 -13.86 -1.10
C VAL A 197 -18.42 -13.09 -2.41
N GLN A 198 -19.65 -12.90 -2.87
CA GLN A 198 -19.95 -12.08 -4.05
C GLN A 198 -20.14 -10.62 -3.66
N VAL A 199 -19.19 -9.77 -4.05
CA VAL A 199 -19.23 -8.32 -3.87
C VAL A 199 -20.21 -7.68 -4.87
N LYS A 200 -20.93 -6.65 -4.40
CA LYS A 200 -21.99 -5.94 -5.14
C LYS A 200 -21.65 -4.49 -5.50
N GLY A 201 -20.40 -4.05 -5.32
CA GLY A 201 -20.00 -2.67 -5.60
C GLY A 201 -20.41 -1.69 -4.50
N LEU A 202 -20.90 -0.51 -4.89
CA LEU A 202 -21.41 0.49 -3.94
C LEU A 202 -22.67 -0.02 -3.22
N GLY A 203 -22.72 0.13 -1.90
CA GLY A 203 -23.82 -0.34 -1.05
C GLY A 203 -23.70 -1.80 -0.59
N ASP A 204 -22.62 -2.50 -0.94
CA ASP A 204 -22.30 -3.80 -0.35
C ASP A 204 -22.05 -3.67 1.17
N PRO A 205 -22.57 -4.58 2.02
CA PRO A 205 -22.38 -4.51 3.46
C PRO A 205 -20.92 -4.66 3.91
N HIS A 206 -20.03 -5.21 3.06
CA HIS A 206 -18.60 -5.33 3.35
C HIS A 206 -17.82 -4.06 3.00
N LEU A 207 -18.41 -3.12 2.25
CA LEU A 207 -17.76 -1.85 1.89
C LEU A 207 -17.72 -0.95 3.12
N ILE A 208 -16.57 -0.91 3.79
CA ILE A 208 -16.43 -0.21 5.08
C ILE A 208 -16.03 1.27 4.91
N ALA A 209 -15.42 1.64 3.79
CA ALA A 209 -14.98 3.00 3.53
C ALA A 209 -14.96 3.28 2.03
N THR A 210 -15.20 4.54 1.66
CA THR A 210 -15.10 5.03 0.28
C THR A 210 -14.20 6.26 0.20
N LEU A 211 -13.57 6.44 -0.95
CA LEU A 211 -12.74 7.59 -1.30
C LEU A 211 -13.26 8.22 -2.59
N LYS A 212 -13.03 9.53 -2.70
CA LYS A 212 -13.21 10.29 -3.95
C LYS A 212 -11.85 10.77 -4.41
N THR A 213 -11.45 10.40 -5.62
CA THR A 213 -10.19 10.83 -6.22
C THR A 213 -10.43 12.07 -7.08
N MET A 214 -9.87 13.20 -6.65
CA MET A 214 -10.13 14.50 -7.27
C MET A 214 -9.16 14.84 -8.40
N ASN A 215 -7.99 14.20 -8.43
CA ASN A 215 -6.98 14.42 -9.45
C ASN A 215 -7.45 13.97 -10.84
N LYS A 216 -7.81 14.94 -11.68
CA LYS A 216 -8.31 14.71 -13.05
C LYS A 216 -7.33 13.95 -13.96
N LYS A 217 -6.02 14.04 -13.70
CA LYS A 217 -4.99 13.38 -14.52
C LYS A 217 -4.80 11.92 -14.11
N HIS A 218 -4.90 11.64 -12.81
CA HIS A 218 -4.63 10.34 -12.23
C HIS A 218 -5.86 9.88 -11.42
N GLN A 219 -6.88 9.39 -12.13
CA GLN A 219 -8.09 8.81 -11.52
C GLN A 219 -7.79 7.37 -11.05
N VAL A 220 -6.96 7.24 -10.03
CA VAL A 220 -6.62 5.98 -9.36
C VAL A 220 -6.88 6.18 -7.87
N GLY A 221 -7.78 5.37 -7.32
CA GLY A 221 -8.30 5.56 -5.97
C GLY A 221 -7.60 4.74 -4.89
N ALA A 222 -8.40 4.06 -4.07
CA ALA A 222 -7.95 3.17 -3.00
C ALA A 222 -6.93 2.17 -3.55
N ASN A 223 -5.67 2.30 -3.16
CA ASN A 223 -4.57 1.52 -3.73
C ASN A 223 -3.89 0.65 -2.67
N GLY A 224 -2.81 1.09 -2.02
CA GLY A 224 -2.22 0.41 -0.87
C GLY A 224 -3.05 0.53 0.43
N ALA A 225 -2.93 -0.46 1.31
CA ALA A 225 -3.53 -0.42 2.64
C ALA A 225 -2.68 -1.12 3.70
N ALA A 226 -2.69 -0.60 4.92
CA ALA A 226 -2.00 -1.19 6.07
C ALA A 226 -2.82 -1.06 7.34
N TYR A 227 -2.94 -2.14 8.11
CA TYR A 227 -3.38 -2.07 9.50
C TYR A 227 -2.24 -1.70 10.43
N SER A 228 -2.54 -0.86 11.43
CA SER A 228 -1.66 -0.64 12.57
C SER A 228 -1.67 -1.84 13.51
N LYS A 229 -0.64 -1.95 14.37
CA LYS A 229 -0.63 -2.94 15.46
C LYS A 229 -1.80 -2.77 16.44
N SER A 230 -2.40 -1.59 16.52
CA SER A 230 -3.58 -1.27 17.30
C SER A 230 -4.90 -1.49 16.55
N GLY A 231 -4.86 -1.87 15.27
CA GLY A 231 -6.06 -2.16 14.47
C GLY A 231 -6.66 -0.95 13.74
N GLU A 232 -5.96 0.18 13.68
CA GLU A 232 -6.36 1.29 12.80
C GLU A 232 -6.03 0.92 11.36
N LEU A 233 -6.92 1.20 10.41
CA LEU A 233 -6.69 0.94 9.00
C LEU A 233 -6.23 2.22 8.31
N PHE A 234 -5.17 2.13 7.51
CA PHE A 234 -4.72 3.20 6.63
C PHE A 234 -4.89 2.79 5.17
N VAL A 235 -5.32 3.72 4.32
CA VAL A 235 -5.57 3.48 2.89
C VAL A 235 -5.04 4.64 2.06
N CYS A 236 -4.30 4.32 1.02
CA CYS A 236 -3.81 5.25 0.01
C CYS A 236 -4.93 5.64 -0.97
N ASN A 237 -5.12 6.93 -1.20
CA ASN A 237 -5.79 7.49 -2.37
C ASN A 237 -4.70 7.95 -3.34
N PHE A 238 -4.39 7.09 -4.32
CA PHE A 238 -3.21 7.23 -5.17
C PHE A 238 -3.16 8.59 -5.88
N GLY A 239 -4.24 8.94 -6.57
CA GLY A 239 -4.27 10.10 -7.45
C GLY A 239 -4.12 11.42 -6.70
N ASP A 240 -4.61 11.48 -5.47
CA ASP A 240 -4.56 12.70 -4.67
C ASP A 240 -3.32 12.77 -3.77
N ALA A 241 -2.45 11.75 -3.79
CA ALA A 241 -1.33 11.60 -2.86
C ALA A 241 -1.78 11.75 -1.39
N GLU A 242 -2.91 11.12 -1.04
CA GLU A 242 -3.50 11.21 0.30
C GLU A 242 -3.57 9.84 0.98
N ILE A 243 -3.35 9.81 2.30
CA ILE A 243 -3.57 8.61 3.11
C ILE A 243 -4.70 8.90 4.08
N TRP A 244 -5.69 8.03 4.09
CA TRP A 244 -6.87 8.09 4.93
C TRP A 244 -6.81 7.04 6.02
N LYS A 245 -7.44 7.33 7.15
CA LYS A 245 -7.41 6.47 8.35
C LYS A 245 -8.82 6.14 8.83
N ALA A 246 -9.05 4.86 9.05
CA ALA A 246 -10.19 4.32 9.77
C ALA A 246 -9.80 3.94 11.21
N ALA A 247 -10.63 4.38 12.16
CA ALA A 247 -10.70 3.80 13.50
C ALA A 247 -11.99 2.98 13.62
N PHE A 248 -11.99 1.99 14.50
CA PHE A 248 -13.10 1.05 14.64
C PHE A 248 -13.62 1.02 16.06
N ASN A 249 -14.94 0.90 16.17
CA ASN A 249 -15.63 0.59 17.41
C ASN A 249 -15.29 -0.84 17.86
N LYS A 250 -15.62 -1.16 19.11
CA LYS A 250 -15.43 -2.52 19.67
C LYS A 250 -16.19 -3.61 18.93
N ASP A 251 -17.32 -3.26 18.31
CA ASP A 251 -18.13 -4.17 17.49
C ASP A 251 -17.57 -4.35 16.07
N GLY A 252 -16.46 -3.66 15.75
CA GLY A 252 -15.80 -3.69 14.45
C GLY A 252 -16.34 -2.67 13.45
N SER A 253 -17.45 -1.97 13.71
CA SER A 253 -17.95 -0.92 12.81
C SER A 253 -16.96 0.25 12.73
N VAL A 254 -16.98 0.99 11.61
CA VAL A 254 -16.10 2.15 11.43
C VAL A 254 -16.56 3.29 12.34
N GLU A 255 -15.72 3.65 13.32
CA GLU A 255 -15.96 4.76 14.23
C GLU A 255 -15.68 6.10 13.54
N SER A 256 -14.60 6.16 12.76
CA SER A 256 -14.25 7.36 12.00
C SER A 256 -13.47 7.03 10.75
N TRP A 257 -13.64 7.87 9.73
CA TRP A 257 -12.92 7.82 8.46
C TRP A 257 -12.47 9.23 8.11
N LYS A 258 -11.15 9.49 8.12
CA LYS A 258 -10.61 10.85 8.03
C LYS A 258 -9.31 10.87 7.24
N LEU A 259 -9.07 11.97 6.51
CA LEU A 259 -7.76 12.28 5.96
C LEU A 259 -6.73 12.29 7.10
N PHE A 260 -5.67 11.51 6.93
CA PHE A 260 -4.63 11.32 7.95
C PHE A 260 -3.32 12.00 7.55
N SER A 261 -2.91 11.87 6.30
CA SER A 261 -1.69 12.45 5.76
C SER A 261 -1.90 12.91 4.33
N LYS A 262 -1.20 13.98 3.95
CA LYS A 262 -0.92 14.29 2.54
C LYS A 262 0.50 13.84 2.24
N GLY A 263 0.80 13.51 0.99
CA GLY A 263 2.09 12.96 0.59
C GLY A 263 3.30 13.86 0.85
N GLU A 264 3.11 15.18 1.02
CA GLU A 264 4.16 16.15 1.37
C GLU A 264 5.48 15.94 0.60
N GLY A 265 5.44 16.10 -0.73
CA GLY A 265 6.60 15.91 -1.62
C GLY A 265 6.58 14.61 -2.42
N LEU A 266 5.51 13.82 -2.26
CA LEU A 266 5.18 12.68 -3.11
C LEU A 266 4.15 13.09 -4.17
N ASP A 267 4.29 12.54 -5.37
CA ASP A 267 3.38 12.78 -6.49
C ASP A 267 2.19 11.80 -6.49
N SER A 268 2.35 10.66 -5.81
CA SER A 268 1.34 9.63 -5.56
C SER A 268 1.62 8.90 -4.25
N VAL A 269 0.64 8.11 -3.79
CA VAL A 269 0.83 7.09 -2.76
C VAL A 269 0.26 5.77 -3.27
N ASP A 270 1.12 4.77 -3.46
CA ASP A 270 0.75 3.49 -4.07
C ASP A 270 0.60 2.42 -2.98
N GLY A 271 1.47 1.39 -2.97
CA GLY A 271 1.56 0.40 -1.91
C GLY A 271 1.82 1.01 -0.54
N LEU A 272 1.33 0.35 0.51
CA LEU A 272 1.41 0.83 1.89
C LEU A 272 1.62 -0.35 2.84
N GLN A 273 2.72 -0.29 3.59
CA GLN A 273 3.09 -1.34 4.54
C GLN A 273 3.34 -0.74 5.92
N ILE A 274 3.16 -1.54 6.97
CA ILE A 274 3.61 -1.19 8.32
C ILE A 274 4.81 -2.04 8.71
N ASP A 275 5.88 -1.39 9.18
CA ASP A 275 7.07 -2.12 9.63
C ASP A 275 6.93 -2.65 11.06
N GLN A 276 7.88 -3.51 11.45
CA GLN A 276 7.98 -4.09 12.80
C GLN A 276 8.10 -3.04 13.92
N TYR A 277 8.44 -1.78 13.62
CA TYR A 277 8.51 -0.67 14.55
C TYR A 277 7.25 0.19 14.55
N GLY A 278 6.24 -0.20 13.77
CA GLY A 278 4.96 0.49 13.62
C GLY A 278 4.98 1.67 12.67
N LYS A 279 6.03 1.86 11.85
CA LYS A 279 6.09 2.96 10.88
C LYS A 279 5.40 2.56 9.59
N LEU A 280 4.69 3.51 8.97
CA LEU A 280 4.13 3.31 7.65
C LEU A 280 5.20 3.57 6.59
N TRP A 281 5.18 2.78 5.53
CA TRP A 281 6.05 2.89 4.37
C TRP A 281 5.21 2.89 3.12
N THR A 282 5.44 3.83 2.22
CA THR A 282 4.71 3.92 0.95
C THR A 282 5.65 4.16 -0.21
N ALA A 283 5.29 3.62 -1.36
CA ALA A 283 5.92 3.92 -2.63
C ALA A 283 5.18 5.07 -3.32
N ASP A 284 5.93 5.92 -3.99
CA ASP A 284 5.43 6.97 -4.87
C ASP A 284 5.79 6.57 -6.30
N PHE A 285 4.83 5.89 -6.93
CA PHE A 285 4.91 5.41 -8.29
C PHE A 285 5.23 6.54 -9.28
N LEU A 286 4.49 7.65 -9.20
CA LEU A 286 4.63 8.77 -10.14
C LEU A 286 5.93 9.54 -9.95
N GLY A 287 6.38 9.68 -8.69
CA GLY A 287 7.54 10.47 -8.34
C GLY A 287 8.83 9.68 -8.14
N ASN A 288 8.85 8.38 -8.45
CA ASN A 288 9.97 7.44 -8.25
C ASN A 288 10.64 7.62 -6.89
N ALA A 289 9.84 7.48 -5.83
CA ALA A 289 10.31 7.66 -4.45
C ALA A 289 9.72 6.63 -3.49
N ILE A 290 10.32 6.53 -2.31
CA ILE A 290 9.74 5.87 -1.14
C ILE A 290 9.75 6.80 0.05
N ALA A 291 8.73 6.69 0.89
CA ALA A 291 8.63 7.49 2.10
C ALA A 291 8.28 6.66 3.33
N CYS A 292 8.79 7.11 4.48
CA CYS A 292 8.40 6.65 5.80
C CYS A 292 7.47 7.68 6.42
N ILE A 293 6.37 7.22 7.01
CA ILE A 293 5.31 8.07 7.56
C ILE A 293 5.08 7.70 9.03
N CYS A 294 5.01 8.71 9.88
CA CYS A 294 4.66 8.52 11.28
C CYS A 294 3.18 8.15 11.42
N PRO A 295 2.82 6.99 11.99
CA PRO A 295 1.42 6.54 12.14
C PRO A 295 0.61 7.38 13.15
N LYS A 296 1.27 8.19 13.98
CA LYS A 296 0.64 9.04 15.01
C LYS A 296 0.38 10.46 14.54
N SER A 297 1.30 11.05 13.80
CA SER A 297 1.25 12.46 13.39
C SER A 297 0.93 12.66 11.91
N GLY A 298 1.10 11.64 11.07
CA GLY A 298 1.03 11.78 9.62
C GLY A 298 2.26 12.45 9.00
N ALA A 299 3.32 12.71 9.76
CA ALA A 299 4.51 13.36 9.21
C ALA A 299 5.21 12.44 8.21
N VAL A 300 5.47 12.95 7.00
CA VAL A 300 6.11 12.24 5.91
C VAL A 300 7.61 12.57 5.84
N LYS A 301 8.42 11.56 5.56
CA LYS A 301 9.84 11.71 5.21
C LYS A 301 10.12 10.91 3.95
N VAL A 302 10.43 11.60 2.85
CA VAL A 302 11.02 10.96 1.67
C VAL A 302 12.38 10.36 2.06
N VAL A 303 12.55 9.08 1.78
CA VAL A 303 13.71 8.28 2.19
C VAL A 303 14.68 8.11 1.03
N ALA A 304 14.17 7.85 -0.16
CA ALA A 304 14.91 7.78 -1.41
C ALA A 304 14.04 8.34 -2.53
N LYS A 305 14.68 8.93 -3.54
CA LYS A 305 14.04 9.42 -4.76
C LYS A 305 15.08 9.43 -5.89
N ASN A 306 14.64 9.10 -7.11
CA ASN A 306 15.41 9.29 -8.33
C ASN A 306 14.50 9.81 -9.45
N GLU A 307 15.10 10.33 -10.52
CA GLU A 307 14.36 10.64 -11.75
C GLU A 307 13.82 9.35 -12.39
N PRO A 308 12.73 9.42 -13.18
CA PRO A 308 12.31 8.33 -14.07
C PRO A 308 13.49 7.76 -14.88
N GLY A 309 13.56 6.44 -14.97
CA GLY A 309 14.73 5.74 -15.49
C GLY A 309 14.37 4.32 -15.91
N ASP A 310 15.35 3.43 -15.85
CA ASP A 310 15.26 2.03 -16.32
C ASP A 310 15.66 1.00 -15.24
N GLY A 311 15.57 1.40 -13.97
CA GLY A 311 16.00 0.59 -12.82
C GLY A 311 17.50 0.25 -12.74
N LYS A 312 18.35 0.65 -13.70
CA LYS A 312 19.77 0.25 -13.73
C LYS A 312 20.51 0.65 -12.45
N GLY A 313 21.36 -0.25 -11.99
CA GLY A 313 22.13 -0.07 -10.75
C GLY A 313 21.28 -0.05 -9.48
N GLY A 314 20.01 -0.45 -9.57
CA GLY A 314 19.08 -0.52 -8.45
C GLY A 314 18.29 0.75 -8.18
N ALA A 315 18.30 1.72 -9.10
CA ALA A 315 17.37 2.85 -9.07
C ALA A 315 15.92 2.34 -9.01
N MET A 316 15.02 3.12 -8.41
CA MET A 316 13.59 2.78 -8.46
C MET A 316 13.04 3.09 -9.84
N ASP A 317 12.07 2.30 -10.26
CA ASP A 317 11.45 2.44 -11.56
C ASP A 317 9.96 2.11 -11.49
N ALA A 318 9.13 3.16 -11.46
CA ALA A 318 7.71 3.05 -11.15
C ALA A 318 7.48 2.19 -9.88
N PRO A 319 8.01 2.59 -8.71
CA PRO A 319 7.93 1.76 -7.52
C PRO A 319 6.46 1.62 -7.08
N SER A 320 5.96 0.39 -6.98
CA SER A 320 4.56 0.14 -6.62
C SER A 320 4.39 -0.20 -5.14
N GLU A 321 5.37 -0.85 -4.51
CA GLU A 321 5.36 -1.14 -3.08
C GLU A 321 6.76 -1.11 -2.47
N CYS A 322 6.84 -0.77 -1.18
CA CYS A 322 8.05 -0.95 -0.39
C CYS A 322 7.78 -1.62 0.96
N ILE A 323 8.69 -2.52 1.36
CA ILE A 323 8.58 -3.26 2.61
C ILE A 323 9.92 -3.30 3.35
N ARG A 324 9.86 -3.20 4.68
CA ARG A 324 11.04 -3.26 5.52
C ARG A 324 11.25 -4.67 6.08
N ARG A 325 12.47 -5.21 5.90
CA ARG A 325 12.96 -6.41 6.57
C ARG A 325 14.28 -6.10 7.26
N GLY A 326 14.26 -6.03 8.59
CA GLY A 326 15.45 -5.68 9.38
C GLY A 326 15.91 -4.24 9.15
N ASN A 327 17.17 -4.09 8.73
CA ASN A 327 17.76 -2.79 8.36
C ASN A 327 17.68 -2.50 6.86
N LYS A 328 16.97 -3.30 6.06
CA LYS A 328 16.79 -3.06 4.63
C LYS A 328 15.33 -2.71 4.30
N VAL A 329 15.15 -1.85 3.30
CA VAL A 329 13.87 -1.61 2.62
C VAL A 329 13.99 -2.14 1.21
N TYR A 330 13.03 -2.97 0.81
CA TYR A 330 12.91 -3.58 -0.50
C TYR A 330 11.79 -2.87 -1.23
N VAL A 331 11.99 -2.53 -2.50
CA VAL A 331 11.03 -1.79 -3.32
C VAL A 331 10.75 -2.60 -4.57
N ALA A 332 9.50 -2.99 -4.77
CA ALA A 332 9.07 -3.62 -6.00
C ALA A 332 8.91 -2.53 -7.07
N ASN A 333 9.63 -2.68 -8.18
CA ASN A 333 9.54 -1.81 -9.35
C ASN A 333 8.62 -2.50 -10.34
N ILE A 334 7.35 -2.10 -10.39
CA ILE A 334 6.37 -2.76 -11.27
C ILE A 334 6.64 -2.43 -12.76
N ASP A 335 7.41 -1.37 -13.02
CA ASP A 335 7.92 -1.05 -14.34
C ASP A 335 6.79 -0.92 -15.38
N LEU A 336 5.85 -0.02 -15.10
CA LEU A 336 4.65 0.20 -15.91
C LEU A 336 4.73 1.53 -16.69
N THR A 337 4.30 1.48 -17.95
CA THR A 337 4.06 2.69 -18.74
C THR A 337 2.82 3.42 -18.23
N TYR A 338 3.02 4.39 -17.33
CA TYR A 338 1.96 5.24 -16.81
C TYR A 338 2.54 6.57 -16.28
N GLY A 339 1.86 7.68 -16.55
CA GLY A 339 2.34 9.00 -16.18
C GLY A 339 3.63 9.36 -16.94
N SER A 340 4.72 9.60 -16.21
CA SER A 340 6.06 9.87 -16.78
C SER A 340 6.92 8.62 -16.92
N ASN A 341 6.49 7.48 -16.38
CA ASN A 341 7.25 6.23 -16.43
C ASN A 341 6.98 5.48 -17.73
N THR A 342 7.97 4.76 -18.23
CA THR A 342 7.90 3.93 -19.43
C THR A 342 8.50 2.58 -19.10
N SER A 343 7.78 1.51 -19.41
CA SER A 343 8.21 0.14 -19.12
C SER A 343 9.42 -0.28 -19.93
N ASP A 344 10.30 -1.11 -19.36
CA ASP A 344 11.46 -1.69 -20.08
C ASP A 344 11.73 -3.18 -19.79
N GLU A 345 12.99 -3.61 -19.97
CA GLU A 345 13.41 -5.01 -19.92
C GLU A 345 14.07 -5.39 -18.58
N ILE A 346 14.26 -4.45 -17.65
CA ILE A 346 15.00 -4.62 -16.41
C ILE A 346 14.03 -4.81 -15.23
N HIS A 347 13.92 -6.05 -14.75
CA HIS A 347 13.03 -6.38 -13.64
C HIS A 347 13.82 -6.49 -12.34
N THR A 348 13.56 -5.59 -11.39
CA THR A 348 14.35 -5.48 -10.17
C THR A 348 13.51 -5.26 -8.92
N ILE A 349 14.09 -5.66 -7.79
CA ILE A 349 13.75 -5.13 -6.48
C ILE A 349 14.88 -4.20 -6.05
N SER A 350 14.60 -2.91 -5.91
CA SER A 350 15.56 -1.96 -5.35
C SER A 350 15.73 -2.23 -3.86
N VAL A 351 16.97 -2.10 -3.36
CA VAL A 351 17.30 -2.36 -1.95
C VAL A 351 17.97 -1.15 -1.35
N PHE A 352 17.44 -0.64 -0.24
CA PHE A 352 18.02 0.47 0.51
C PHE A 352 18.44 0.01 1.91
N VAL A 353 19.67 0.31 2.30
CA VAL A 353 20.17 0.00 3.65
C VAL A 353 19.92 1.21 4.55
N LEU A 354 19.17 0.99 5.61
CA LEU A 354 18.91 1.98 6.65
C LEU A 354 20.13 2.07 7.60
N PRO A 355 20.46 3.28 8.08
CA PRO A 355 21.58 3.53 8.98
C PRO A 355 21.39 2.94 10.39
#